data_AF-A0A1F9NER2-F1
#
_entry.id   AF-A0A1F9NER2-F1
#
_cell.length_a   1.000
_cell.length_b   1.000
_cell.length_c   1.000
_cell.angle_alpha   90.00
_cell.angle_beta   90.00
_cell.angle_gamma   90.00
#
_symmetry.space_group_name_H-M   'P 1'
#
loop_
_entity.id
_entity.type
_entity.pdbx_description
1 polymer ?
#
loop_
_entity_poly.entity_id
_entity_poly.type
_entity_poly.pdbx_seq_one_letter_code
_entity_poly.pdbx_strand_id
1 'polypeptide(L)'
;MSQSPEIVDPDAPVLMSGGYCRRCGKEHRLGPGNTLGPCRELMRLLARRGTIDLFSSGPSPDPALATAWLFGPARGKMFGILECLRPDGNTIFLLAFSGQYNGLWLVEGWVPPLFDAREFTALTAPGEKRIKELGRQIELCPAHSELWLALRKERRRLSRQLMREIHDLYRVTNFRGDTASLAEAFTGTGNIPTGTGDCCGPKLLNYAAGNGLRPVGLAEFYWGRENRSGSRRHDTFNGSCAEKCGPILGFMLCGLDDGREERAR
;
A
#
# COMPACT_ATOMS: atom_id res chain seq x y z
N MET A 1 -5.46 42.05 10.19
CA MET A 1 -4.53 41.02 9.71
C MET A 1 -3.68 40.57 10.89
N SER A 2 -4.04 39.47 11.53
CA SER A 2 -3.19 38.80 12.52
C SER A 2 -3.25 37.32 12.21
N GLN A 3 -2.29 36.82 11.44
CA GLN A 3 -2.09 35.39 11.31
C GLN A 3 -1.55 34.92 12.67
N SER A 4 -2.39 34.18 13.40
CA SER A 4 -1.95 33.42 14.56
C SER A 4 -0.89 32.41 14.09
N PRO A 5 0.23 32.25 14.81
CA PRO A 5 1.25 31.27 14.45
C PRO A 5 0.64 29.88 14.52
N GLU A 6 0.78 29.09 13.46
CA GLU A 6 0.45 27.67 13.48
C GLU A 6 1.26 27.01 14.60
N ILE A 7 0.55 26.56 15.65
CA ILE A 7 1.13 25.76 16.72
C ILE A 7 1.45 24.39 16.09
N VAL A 8 2.70 24.18 15.76
CA VAL A 8 3.20 22.88 15.29
C VAL A 8 3.21 21.94 16.50
N ASP A 9 2.29 20.97 16.48
CA ASP A 9 2.23 19.89 17.46
C ASP A 9 3.52 19.05 17.40
N PRO A 10 4.35 19.04 18.45
CA PRO A 10 5.63 18.32 18.48
C PRO A 10 5.46 16.79 18.46
N ASP A 11 4.26 16.28 18.74
CA ASP A 11 3.91 14.85 18.69
C ASP A 11 3.25 14.45 17.35
N ALA A 12 3.07 15.41 16.42
CA ALA A 12 2.55 15.09 15.10
C ALA A 12 3.51 14.12 14.38
N PRO A 13 3.03 12.96 13.91
CA PRO A 13 3.90 11.98 13.28
C PRO A 13 4.57 12.61 12.06
N VAL A 14 5.89 12.65 12.09
CA VAL A 14 6.72 13.07 10.98
C VAL A 14 6.28 12.30 9.73
N LEU A 15 5.69 12.99 8.75
CA LEU A 15 5.13 12.42 7.51
C LEU A 15 6.25 12.02 6.53
N MET A 16 7.23 11.27 7.02
CA MET A 16 8.36 10.79 6.24
C MET A 16 8.17 9.31 5.98
N SER A 17 8.33 8.93 4.70
CA SER A 17 8.29 7.55 4.25
C SER A 17 9.68 7.16 3.78
N GLY A 18 10.24 6.08 4.30
CA GLY A 18 11.61 5.72 4.00
C GLY A 18 12.11 4.52 4.76
N GLY A 19 13.37 4.17 4.51
CA GLY A 19 14.07 3.10 5.19
C GLY A 19 15.48 2.90 4.65
N TYR A 20 16.15 1.88 5.18
CA TYR A 20 17.53 1.57 4.85
C TYR A 20 17.64 0.74 3.56
N CYS A 21 18.61 1.07 2.70
CA CYS A 21 18.93 0.32 1.49
C CYS A 21 20.25 -0.44 1.66
N ARG A 22 20.20 -1.78 1.63
CA ARG A 22 21.41 -2.63 1.68
C ARG A 22 22.31 -2.49 0.46
N ARG A 23 21.77 -2.05 -0.69
CA ARG A 23 22.57 -1.95 -1.94
C ARG A 23 23.54 -0.77 -1.92
N CYS A 24 23.08 0.41 -1.52
CA CYS A 24 23.92 1.61 -1.47
C CYS A 24 24.45 1.92 -0.06
N GLY A 25 23.96 1.22 0.96
CA GLY A 25 24.37 1.40 2.36
C GLY A 25 23.80 2.66 3.04
N LYS A 26 22.75 3.29 2.48
CA LYS A 26 22.20 4.57 2.95
C LYS A 26 20.74 4.46 3.37
N GLU A 27 20.33 5.36 4.26
CA GLU A 27 18.92 5.63 4.58
C GLU A 27 18.32 6.54 3.50
N HIS A 28 17.19 6.15 2.93
CA HIS A 28 16.44 6.98 1.98
C HIS A 28 15.10 7.39 2.57
N ARG A 29 14.70 8.64 2.34
CA ARG A 29 13.43 9.17 2.83
C ARG A 29 12.78 10.10 1.81
N LEU A 30 11.46 10.10 1.80
CA LEU A 30 10.60 10.96 1.03
C LEU A 30 9.57 11.60 1.96
N GLY A 31 9.56 12.92 2.01
CA GLY A 31 8.58 13.68 2.79
C GLY A 31 7.29 13.92 2.02
N PRO A 32 6.34 14.70 2.58
CA PRO A 32 5.06 14.93 1.96
C PRO A 32 5.14 15.86 0.74
N GLY A 33 6.16 16.72 0.61
CA GLY A 33 6.21 17.70 -0.48
C GLY A 33 4.91 18.52 -0.53
N ASN A 34 4.34 18.70 -1.73
CA ASN A 34 3.08 19.44 -1.89
C ASN A 34 1.82 18.54 -1.80
N THR A 35 1.95 17.26 -1.42
CA THR A 35 0.84 16.28 -1.52
C THR A 35 -0.29 16.50 -0.54
N LEU A 36 -0.11 17.26 0.56
CA LEU A 36 -1.17 17.47 1.55
C LEU A 36 -2.40 18.18 0.97
N GLY A 37 -2.18 19.16 0.07
CA GLY A 37 -3.27 19.85 -0.65
C GLY A 37 -4.10 18.88 -1.52
N PRO A 38 -3.47 18.16 -2.47
CA PRO A 38 -4.08 17.08 -3.23
C PRO A 38 -4.78 16.03 -2.37
N CYS A 39 -4.20 15.62 -1.23
CA CYS A 39 -4.86 14.65 -0.35
C CYS A 39 -6.15 15.19 0.24
N ARG A 40 -6.18 16.45 0.69
CA ARG A 40 -7.41 17.12 1.15
C ARG A 40 -8.44 17.22 0.03
N GLU A 41 -8.01 17.47 -1.20
CA GLU A 41 -8.95 17.49 -2.33
C GLU A 41 -9.51 16.11 -2.64
N LEU A 42 -8.69 15.06 -2.56
CA LEU A 42 -9.17 13.68 -2.69
C LEU A 42 -10.17 13.33 -1.58
N MET A 43 -9.90 13.69 -0.33
CA MET A 43 -10.86 13.52 0.79
C MET A 43 -12.20 14.20 0.48
N ARG A 44 -12.19 15.44 -0.02
CA ARG A 44 -13.42 16.14 -0.42
C ARG A 44 -14.12 15.43 -1.58
N LEU A 45 -13.37 14.94 -2.57
CA LEU A 45 -13.95 14.16 -3.67
C LEU A 45 -14.62 12.88 -3.17
N LEU A 46 -13.96 12.13 -2.29
CA LEU A 46 -14.51 10.91 -1.69
C LEU A 46 -15.78 11.20 -0.88
N ALA A 47 -15.82 12.31 -0.13
CA ALA A 47 -16.99 12.73 0.62
C ALA A 47 -18.15 13.15 -0.30
N ARG A 48 -17.87 13.97 -1.33
CA ARG A 48 -18.89 14.47 -2.26
C ARG A 48 -19.45 13.38 -3.16
N ARG A 49 -18.60 12.49 -3.67
CA ARG A 49 -18.98 11.44 -4.63
C ARG A 49 -19.45 10.16 -3.97
N GLY A 50 -19.02 9.88 -2.73
CA GLY A 50 -19.37 8.65 -2.02
C GLY A 50 -18.77 7.38 -2.64
N THR A 51 -17.74 7.49 -3.48
CA THR A 51 -17.13 6.39 -4.24
C THR A 51 -15.66 6.68 -4.54
N ILE A 52 -14.86 5.62 -4.74
CA ILE A 52 -13.50 5.72 -5.30
C ILE A 52 -13.48 5.67 -6.83
N ASP A 53 -14.64 5.50 -7.45
CA ASP A 53 -14.85 5.54 -8.89
C ASP A 53 -14.83 7.01 -9.40
N LEU A 54 -13.63 7.58 -9.48
CA LEU A 54 -13.44 9.00 -9.74
C LEU A 54 -13.17 9.33 -11.21
N PHE A 55 -12.87 8.32 -12.03
CA PHE A 55 -12.34 8.49 -13.38
C PHE A 55 -13.16 7.77 -14.45
N SER A 56 -14.06 6.86 -14.08
CA SER A 56 -14.92 6.18 -15.06
C SER A 56 -15.86 7.16 -15.73
N SER A 57 -16.04 6.98 -17.04
CA SER A 57 -16.97 7.79 -17.86
C SER A 57 -18.42 7.25 -17.85
N GLY A 58 -18.72 6.28 -16.99
CA GLY A 58 -20.01 5.60 -16.93
C GLY A 58 -21.15 6.49 -16.37
N PRO A 59 -22.43 6.14 -16.65
CA PRO A 59 -23.58 6.93 -16.22
C PRO A 59 -23.84 6.88 -14.70
N SER A 60 -23.33 5.85 -14.02
CA SER A 60 -23.42 5.66 -12.56
C SER A 60 -22.12 5.07 -12.05
N PRO A 61 -21.67 5.43 -10.82
CA PRO A 61 -20.55 4.78 -10.17
C PRO A 61 -20.82 3.29 -9.92
N ASP A 62 -19.78 2.46 -10.00
CA ASP A 62 -19.85 1.05 -9.59
C ASP A 62 -20.17 0.97 -8.07
N PRO A 63 -21.27 0.29 -7.66
CA PRO A 63 -21.60 0.08 -6.25
C PRO A 63 -20.48 -0.61 -5.45
N ALA A 64 -19.66 -1.45 -6.08
CA ALA A 64 -18.53 -2.10 -5.43
C ALA A 64 -17.43 -1.11 -5.00
N LEU A 65 -17.44 0.10 -5.55
CA LEU A 65 -16.47 1.16 -5.29
C LEU A 65 -16.99 2.24 -4.32
N ALA A 66 -18.21 2.09 -3.80
CA ALA A 66 -18.80 3.01 -2.82
C ALA A 66 -17.95 3.10 -1.55
N THR A 67 -17.91 4.25 -0.88
CA THR A 67 -17.10 4.48 0.34
C THR A 67 -17.86 4.26 1.64
N ALA A 68 -19.19 4.17 1.61
CA ALA A 68 -20.02 4.08 2.82
C ALA A 68 -19.65 2.90 3.73
N TRP A 69 -19.34 1.73 3.16
CA TRP A 69 -18.97 0.53 3.92
C TRP A 69 -17.67 0.71 4.75
N LEU A 70 -16.80 1.64 4.37
CA LEU A 70 -15.57 1.99 5.12
C LEU A 70 -15.89 2.61 6.50
N PHE A 71 -17.06 3.24 6.65
CA PHE A 71 -17.53 3.77 7.94
C PHE A 71 -18.26 2.70 8.77
N GLY A 72 -18.48 1.52 8.19
CA GLY A 72 -19.15 0.38 8.81
C GLY A 72 -18.20 -0.74 9.26
N PRO A 73 -18.57 -2.02 9.03
CA PRO A 73 -17.81 -3.18 9.50
C PRO A 73 -16.38 -3.30 8.96
N ALA A 74 -16.09 -2.71 7.81
CA ALA A 74 -14.77 -2.81 7.20
C ALA A 74 -13.69 -1.95 7.84
N ARG A 75 -14.09 -0.89 8.56
CA ARG A 75 -13.19 -0.01 9.33
C ARG A 75 -12.09 0.60 8.47
N GLY A 76 -12.49 1.55 7.64
CA GLY A 76 -11.63 2.48 6.92
C GLY A 76 -10.62 1.85 5.97
N LYS A 77 -9.87 2.70 5.28
CA LYS A 77 -8.81 2.30 4.36
C LYS A 77 -7.76 3.40 4.23
N MET A 78 -6.51 3.02 4.00
CA MET A 78 -5.46 3.96 3.62
C MET A 78 -5.58 4.33 2.15
N PHE A 79 -5.45 5.62 1.87
CA PHE A 79 -5.29 6.20 0.55
C PHE A 79 -3.96 6.96 0.52
N GLY A 80 -3.36 7.10 -0.65
CA GLY A 80 -2.10 7.82 -0.79
C GLY A 80 -1.98 8.55 -2.12
N ILE A 81 -1.23 9.65 -2.08
CA ILE A 81 -0.89 10.45 -3.25
C ILE A 81 0.63 10.58 -3.33
N LEU A 82 1.16 10.36 -4.53
CA LEU A 82 2.55 10.62 -4.87
C LEU A 82 2.60 11.72 -5.92
N GLU A 83 3.23 12.84 -5.58
CA GLU A 83 3.60 13.88 -6.52
C GLU A 83 4.87 13.44 -7.26
N CYS A 84 4.84 13.53 -8.59
CA CYS A 84 5.96 13.16 -9.45
C CYS A 84 6.22 14.22 -10.51
N LEU A 85 7.49 14.38 -10.88
CA LEU A 85 7.91 15.10 -12.08
C LEU A 85 8.03 14.11 -13.24
N ARG A 86 7.45 14.46 -14.38
CA ARG A 86 7.67 13.81 -15.67
C ARG A 86 9.02 14.25 -16.29
N PRO A 87 9.54 13.52 -17.27
CA PRO A 87 10.74 13.92 -18.00
C PRO A 87 10.65 15.31 -18.66
N ASP A 88 9.46 15.72 -19.07
CA ASP A 88 9.16 17.04 -19.66
C ASP A 88 9.08 18.18 -18.62
N GLY A 89 9.25 17.87 -17.33
CA GLY A 89 9.18 18.83 -16.23
C GLY A 89 7.78 19.04 -15.65
N ASN A 90 6.73 18.46 -16.24
CA ASN A 90 5.38 18.61 -15.73
C ASN A 90 5.15 17.77 -14.46
N THR A 91 4.43 18.36 -13.50
CA THR A 91 4.00 17.66 -12.29
C THR A 91 2.75 16.84 -12.54
N ILE A 92 2.72 15.61 -12.02
CA ILE A 92 1.54 14.76 -11.95
C ILE A 92 1.35 14.18 -10.55
N PHE A 93 0.11 13.74 -10.28
CA PHE A 93 -0.25 13.06 -9.05
C PHE A 93 -0.73 11.65 -9.35
N LEU A 94 -0.13 10.67 -8.68
CA LEU A 94 -0.55 9.28 -8.71
C LEU A 94 -1.36 8.97 -7.45
N LEU A 95 -2.41 8.16 -7.60
CA LEU A 95 -3.32 7.81 -6.51
C LEU A 95 -3.26 6.30 -6.23
N ALA A 96 -3.26 5.92 -4.95
CA ALA A 96 -3.32 4.53 -4.52
C ALA A 96 -4.27 4.33 -3.33
N PHE A 97 -4.74 3.10 -3.19
CA PHE A 97 -5.36 2.60 -1.96
C PHE A 97 -4.66 1.32 -1.47
N SER A 98 -4.69 1.08 -0.16
CA SER A 98 -4.05 -0.09 0.44
C SER A 98 -4.84 -1.37 0.22
N GLY A 99 -4.14 -2.46 -0.12
CA GLY A 99 -4.72 -3.78 -0.35
C GLY A 99 -5.67 -3.81 -1.54
N GLN A 100 -6.71 -4.65 -1.43
CA GLN A 100 -7.86 -4.66 -2.33
C GLN A 100 -8.93 -3.66 -1.87
N TYR A 101 -9.73 -3.18 -2.82
CA TYR A 101 -10.97 -2.48 -2.57
C TYR A 101 -12.15 -3.39 -2.89
N ASN A 102 -12.84 -3.89 -1.86
CA ASN A 102 -13.97 -4.80 -2.03
C ASN A 102 -13.67 -6.01 -2.97
N GLY A 103 -12.47 -6.60 -2.82
CA GLY A 103 -11.99 -7.71 -3.67
C GLY A 103 -11.28 -7.28 -4.96
N LEU A 104 -11.33 -6.01 -5.34
CA LEU A 104 -10.71 -5.49 -6.55
C LEU A 104 -9.28 -5.01 -6.29
N TRP A 105 -8.34 -5.45 -7.13
CA TRP A 105 -6.97 -4.94 -7.15
C TRP A 105 -6.79 -3.73 -8.07
N LEU A 106 -7.59 -3.67 -9.15
CA LEU A 106 -7.48 -2.69 -10.22
C LEU A 106 -8.74 -1.83 -10.26
N VAL A 107 -8.56 -0.52 -10.26
CA VAL A 107 -9.63 0.48 -10.42
C VAL A 107 -9.08 1.58 -11.31
N GLU A 108 -9.86 2.06 -12.28
CA GLU A 108 -9.42 3.08 -13.24
C GLU A 108 -8.91 4.34 -12.53
N GLY A 109 -7.76 4.86 -12.99
CA GLY A 109 -7.10 6.05 -12.41
C GLY A 109 -6.35 5.82 -11.09
N TRP A 110 -6.35 4.59 -10.55
CA TRP A 110 -5.55 4.19 -9.40
C TRP A 110 -4.36 3.32 -9.85
N VAL A 111 -3.21 3.45 -9.18
CA VAL A 111 -2.03 2.65 -9.53
C VAL A 111 -2.24 1.15 -9.20
N PRO A 112 -1.71 0.23 -10.02
CA PRO A 112 -1.85 -1.21 -9.86
C PRO A 112 -1.09 -1.77 -8.63
N PRO A 113 -1.34 -3.02 -8.23
CA PRO A 113 -0.51 -3.74 -7.26
C PRO A 113 0.90 -4.03 -7.81
N LEU A 114 1.77 -4.56 -6.95
CA LEU A 114 3.18 -4.89 -7.24
C LEU A 114 3.37 -6.23 -8.00
N PHE A 115 2.30 -6.77 -8.56
CA PHE A 115 2.23 -8.08 -9.20
C PHE A 115 1.16 -8.06 -10.29
N ASP A 116 1.16 -9.05 -11.17
CA ASP A 116 0.06 -9.24 -12.13
C ASP A 116 -1.18 -9.78 -11.42
N ALA A 117 -2.30 -9.06 -11.50
CA ALA A 117 -3.54 -9.40 -10.80
C ALA A 117 -4.17 -10.72 -11.29
N ARG A 118 -3.97 -11.10 -12.56
CA ARG A 118 -4.48 -12.35 -13.13
C ARG A 118 -3.64 -13.53 -12.65
N GLU A 119 -2.31 -13.41 -12.68
CA GLU A 119 -1.40 -14.41 -12.13
C GLU A 119 -1.63 -14.62 -10.63
N PHE A 120 -1.80 -13.52 -9.87
CA PHE A 120 -2.16 -13.60 -8.47
C PHE A 120 -3.44 -14.39 -8.24
N THR A 121 -4.48 -14.12 -9.03
CA THR A 121 -5.77 -14.82 -8.90
C THR A 121 -5.62 -16.31 -9.25
N ALA A 122 -4.91 -16.63 -10.33
CA ALA A 122 -4.66 -18.00 -10.75
C ALA A 122 -3.88 -18.80 -9.69
N LEU A 123 -2.89 -18.18 -9.05
CA LEU A 123 -2.10 -18.77 -7.98
C LEU A 123 -2.93 -18.97 -6.71
N THR A 124 -3.70 -17.97 -6.29
CA THR A 124 -4.32 -17.94 -4.97
C THR A 124 -5.64 -18.69 -4.88
N ALA A 125 -6.48 -18.65 -5.92
CA ALA A 125 -7.83 -19.20 -5.87
C ALA A 125 -7.91 -20.68 -5.46
N PRO A 126 -7.06 -21.61 -5.97
CA PRO A 126 -7.11 -23.01 -5.55
C PRO A 126 -6.73 -23.20 -4.08
N GLY A 127 -5.65 -22.52 -3.64
CA GLY A 127 -5.15 -22.58 -2.27
C GLY A 127 -6.16 -22.00 -1.26
N GLU A 128 -6.74 -20.86 -1.56
CA GLU A 128 -7.77 -20.21 -0.74
C GLU A 128 -9.02 -21.08 -0.62
N LYS A 129 -9.49 -21.68 -1.72
CA LYS A 129 -10.62 -22.62 -1.72
C LYS A 129 -10.36 -23.79 -0.77
N ARG A 130 -9.16 -24.39 -0.82
CA ARG A 130 -8.79 -25.49 0.07
C ARG A 130 -8.66 -25.05 1.53
N ILE A 131 -8.07 -23.87 1.80
CA ILE A 131 -7.97 -23.30 3.16
C ILE A 131 -9.35 -23.05 3.76
N LYS A 132 -10.30 -22.56 2.95
CA LYS A 132 -11.69 -22.31 3.38
C LYS A 132 -12.41 -23.62 3.69
N GLU A 133 -12.27 -24.64 2.84
CA GLU A 133 -12.86 -25.95 3.08
C GLU A 133 -12.29 -26.61 4.35
N LEU A 134 -10.97 -26.55 4.57
CA LEU A 134 -10.36 -27.01 5.82
C LEU A 134 -10.91 -26.25 7.03
N GLY A 135 -11.16 -24.95 6.90
CA GLY A 135 -11.80 -24.15 7.95
C GLY A 135 -13.18 -24.69 8.35
N ARG A 136 -14.02 -24.96 7.35
CA ARG A 136 -15.36 -25.53 7.55
C ARG A 136 -15.29 -26.92 8.21
N GLN A 137 -14.34 -27.76 7.80
CA GLN A 137 -14.15 -29.08 8.41
C GLN A 137 -13.72 -28.99 9.88
N ILE A 138 -12.85 -28.03 10.22
CA ILE A 138 -12.42 -27.78 11.61
C ILE A 138 -13.61 -27.39 12.49
N GLU A 139 -14.52 -26.56 11.99
CA GLU A 139 -15.74 -26.12 12.71
C GLU A 139 -16.70 -27.28 13.00
N LEU A 140 -16.72 -28.31 12.15
CA LEU A 140 -17.57 -29.50 12.30
C LEU A 140 -16.96 -30.58 13.22
N CYS A 141 -15.66 -30.50 13.52
CA CYS A 141 -14.98 -31.49 14.35
C CYS A 141 -15.08 -31.14 15.84
N PRO A 142 -15.19 -32.13 16.74
CA PRO A 142 -15.04 -31.90 18.18
C PRO A 142 -13.68 -31.25 18.47
N ALA A 143 -13.69 -30.16 19.23
CA ALA A 143 -12.47 -29.45 19.60
C ALA A 143 -11.48 -30.41 20.29
N HIS A 144 -10.20 -30.28 19.95
CA HIS A 144 -9.10 -31.11 20.47
C HIS A 144 -9.13 -32.61 20.09
N SER A 145 -10.07 -33.06 19.26
CA SER A 145 -9.95 -34.39 18.66
C SER A 145 -8.71 -34.53 17.78
N GLU A 146 -8.24 -35.75 17.55
CA GLU A 146 -7.08 -36.03 16.68
C GLU A 146 -7.29 -35.43 15.27
N LEU A 147 -8.48 -35.63 14.70
CA LEU A 147 -8.86 -35.06 13.40
C LEU A 147 -8.83 -33.53 13.42
N TRP A 148 -9.35 -32.89 14.47
CA TRP A 148 -9.33 -31.43 14.62
C TRP A 148 -7.89 -30.88 14.65
N LEU A 149 -6.99 -31.55 15.40
CA LEU A 149 -5.57 -31.18 15.47
C LEU A 149 -4.88 -31.35 14.11
N ALA A 150 -5.15 -32.46 13.41
CA ALA A 150 -4.60 -32.74 12.10
C ALA A 150 -5.04 -31.70 11.05
N LEU A 151 -6.33 -31.37 10.99
CA LEU A 151 -6.86 -30.38 10.05
C LEU A 151 -6.29 -28.97 10.31
N ARG A 152 -6.13 -28.57 11.58
CA ARG A 152 -5.48 -27.29 11.92
C ARG A 152 -4.02 -27.24 11.48
N LYS A 153 -3.29 -28.34 11.66
CA LYS A 153 -1.90 -28.48 11.20
C LYS A 153 -1.82 -28.36 9.68
N GLU A 154 -2.69 -29.04 8.95
CA GLU A 154 -2.75 -28.97 7.49
C GLU A 154 -3.11 -27.56 6.99
N ARG A 155 -4.16 -26.95 7.56
CA ARG A 155 -4.56 -25.58 7.22
C ARG A 155 -3.41 -24.59 7.42
N ARG A 156 -2.72 -24.67 8.56
CA ARG A 156 -1.55 -23.83 8.85
C ARG A 156 -0.42 -24.06 7.85
N ARG A 157 -0.11 -25.31 7.50
CA ARG A 157 0.91 -25.66 6.50
C ARG A 157 0.58 -25.03 5.15
N LEU A 158 -0.65 -25.21 4.69
CA LEU A 158 -1.11 -24.71 3.39
C LEU A 158 -1.11 -23.17 3.35
N SER A 159 -1.60 -22.50 4.38
CA SER A 159 -1.54 -21.02 4.47
C SER A 159 -0.11 -20.49 4.42
N ARG A 160 0.85 -21.15 5.08
CA ARG A 160 2.26 -20.75 5.05
C ARG A 160 2.94 -21.03 3.72
N GLN A 161 2.52 -22.06 3.00
CA GLN A 161 2.99 -22.33 1.65
C GLN A 161 2.46 -21.26 0.69
N LEU A 162 1.14 -21.05 0.70
CA LEU A 162 0.50 -20.07 -0.19
C LEU A 162 1.05 -18.65 0.03
N MET A 163 1.27 -18.22 1.28
CA MET A 163 1.87 -16.91 1.56
C MET A 163 3.28 -16.75 0.98
N ARG A 164 4.08 -17.83 0.92
CA ARG A 164 5.41 -17.78 0.29
C ARG A 164 5.27 -17.61 -1.22
N GLU A 165 4.44 -18.44 -1.84
CA GLU A 165 4.16 -18.36 -3.28
C GLU A 165 3.60 -16.98 -3.67
N ILE A 166 2.73 -16.40 -2.84
CA ILE A 166 2.25 -15.03 -3.03
C ILE A 166 3.41 -14.03 -3.00
N HIS A 167 4.27 -14.06 -1.97
CA HIS A 167 5.40 -13.12 -1.89
C HIS A 167 6.37 -13.27 -3.06
N ASP A 168 6.50 -14.46 -3.63
CA ASP A 168 7.34 -14.75 -4.79
C ASP A 168 6.80 -14.13 -6.10
N LEU A 169 5.53 -13.71 -6.15
CA LEU A 169 4.98 -12.96 -7.30
C LEU A 169 5.34 -11.47 -7.26
N TYR A 170 5.60 -10.91 -6.07
CA TYR A 170 5.76 -9.47 -5.93
C TYR A 170 7.10 -9.02 -6.50
N ARG A 171 7.07 -7.93 -7.27
CA ARG A 171 8.27 -7.27 -7.78
C ARG A 171 8.27 -5.82 -7.34
N VAL A 172 9.41 -5.36 -6.83
CA VAL A 172 9.66 -3.95 -6.51
C VAL A 172 10.79 -3.44 -7.39
N THR A 173 10.60 -2.27 -7.97
CA THR A 173 11.57 -1.57 -8.82
C THR A 173 12.03 -0.28 -8.14
N ASN A 174 13.33 0.00 -8.20
CA ASN A 174 13.91 1.23 -7.66
C ASN A 174 14.24 2.26 -8.76
N PHE A 175 14.72 3.44 -8.36
CA PHE A 175 15.05 4.53 -9.29
C PHE A 175 16.43 4.39 -9.96
N ARG A 176 17.18 3.31 -9.70
CA ARG A 176 18.34 2.89 -10.51
C ARG A 176 17.94 1.96 -11.66
N GLY A 177 16.67 1.55 -11.72
CA GLY A 177 16.17 0.56 -12.69
C GLY A 177 16.32 -0.89 -12.23
N ASP A 178 16.77 -1.13 -11.00
CA ASP A 178 16.85 -2.49 -10.46
C ASP A 178 15.47 -2.99 -10.06
N THR A 179 15.20 -4.27 -10.35
CA THR A 179 14.00 -4.97 -9.85
C THR A 179 14.40 -6.10 -8.92
N ALA A 180 13.64 -6.28 -7.84
CA ALA A 180 13.87 -7.31 -6.83
C ALA A 180 12.54 -7.95 -6.38
N SER A 181 12.60 -9.18 -5.88
CA SER A 181 11.51 -9.80 -5.12
C SER A 181 11.32 -9.08 -3.78
N LEU A 182 10.17 -9.30 -3.12
CA LEU A 182 9.99 -8.81 -1.75
C LEU A 182 11.04 -9.36 -0.80
N ALA A 183 11.44 -10.63 -0.95
CA ALA A 183 12.43 -11.26 -0.08
C ALA A 183 13.81 -10.59 -0.18
N GLU A 184 14.24 -10.21 -1.38
CA GLU A 184 15.51 -9.53 -1.61
C GLU A 184 15.49 -8.08 -1.11
N ALA A 185 14.35 -7.38 -1.29
CA ALA A 185 14.22 -5.99 -0.86
C ALA A 185 13.99 -5.84 0.65
N PHE A 186 13.40 -6.83 1.32
CA PHE A 186 12.99 -6.74 2.71
C PHE A 186 14.19 -6.75 3.67
N THR A 187 14.34 -5.67 4.43
CA THR A 187 15.46 -5.50 5.38
C THR A 187 15.14 -5.90 6.82
N GLY A 188 13.87 -6.20 7.14
CA GLY A 188 13.42 -6.54 8.48
C GLY A 188 13.92 -7.91 8.95
N THR A 189 13.83 -8.14 10.26
CA THR A 189 14.18 -9.42 10.88
C THR A 189 12.98 -10.37 10.85
N GLY A 190 13.23 -11.64 10.55
CA GLY A 190 12.19 -12.68 10.55
C GLY A 190 11.35 -12.75 9.28
N ASN A 191 10.10 -13.20 9.41
CA ASN A 191 9.20 -13.39 8.26
C ASN A 191 8.62 -12.06 7.78
N ILE A 192 8.47 -11.92 6.46
CA ILE A 192 7.78 -10.78 5.84
C ILE A 192 6.33 -10.74 6.33
N PRO A 193 5.87 -9.63 6.95
CA PRO A 193 4.49 -9.49 7.40
C PRO A 193 3.50 -9.55 6.24
N THR A 194 2.32 -10.14 6.47
CA THR A 194 1.22 -10.15 5.49
C THR A 194 0.83 -8.73 5.07
N GLY A 195 0.68 -8.53 3.76
CA GLY A 195 0.35 -7.23 3.16
C GLY A 195 1.53 -6.27 3.10
N THR A 196 2.77 -6.75 3.23
CA THR A 196 3.96 -6.04 2.78
C THR A 196 3.87 -5.83 1.26
N GLY A 197 4.14 -4.61 0.79
CA GLY A 197 4.00 -4.26 -0.63
C GLY A 197 2.59 -3.79 -1.04
N ASP A 198 1.54 -4.13 -0.29
CA ASP A 198 0.16 -3.77 -0.63
C ASP A 198 -0.26 -2.35 -0.19
N CYS A 199 0.60 -1.66 0.58
CA CYS A 199 0.34 -0.29 1.03
C CYS A 199 0.45 0.73 -0.11
N CYS A 200 -0.08 1.94 0.11
CA CYS A 200 -0.11 2.98 -0.91
C CYS A 200 1.31 3.37 -1.37
N GLY A 201 2.21 3.67 -0.42
CA GLY A 201 3.59 4.09 -0.72
C GLY A 201 4.33 3.15 -1.67
N PRO A 202 4.46 1.83 -1.36
CA PRO A 202 5.09 0.88 -2.27
C PRO A 202 4.47 0.84 -3.67
N LYS A 203 3.13 0.78 -3.80
CA LYS A 203 2.48 0.77 -5.12
C LYS A 203 2.79 2.02 -5.94
N LEU A 204 2.71 3.19 -5.30
CA LEU A 204 2.98 4.49 -5.92
C LEU A 204 4.43 4.59 -6.40
N LEU A 205 5.39 4.23 -5.54
CA LEU A 205 6.82 4.30 -5.87
C LEU A 205 7.21 3.31 -6.95
N ASN A 206 6.67 2.09 -6.91
CA ASN A 206 6.93 1.08 -7.92
C ASN A 206 6.41 1.52 -9.30
N TYR A 207 5.19 2.06 -9.35
CA TYR A 207 4.62 2.60 -10.57
C TYR A 207 5.46 3.77 -11.10
N ALA A 208 5.88 4.68 -10.22
CA ALA A 208 6.71 5.81 -10.60
C ALA A 208 8.06 5.36 -11.21
N ALA A 209 8.77 4.44 -10.53
CA ALA A 209 10.04 3.90 -11.02
C ALA A 209 9.88 3.20 -12.38
N GLY A 210 8.87 2.35 -12.54
CA GLY A 210 8.60 1.63 -13.80
C GLY A 210 8.19 2.52 -14.97
N ASN A 211 7.73 3.76 -14.71
CA ASN A 211 7.31 4.71 -15.73
C ASN A 211 8.27 5.90 -15.89
N GLY A 212 9.47 5.84 -15.31
CA GLY A 212 10.46 6.93 -15.40
C GLY A 212 10.00 8.24 -14.77
N LEU A 213 9.11 8.18 -13.78
CA LEU A 213 8.58 9.33 -13.06
C LEU A 213 9.43 9.57 -11.81
N ARG A 214 9.81 10.82 -11.58
CA ARG A 214 10.61 11.18 -10.41
C ARG A 214 9.73 11.62 -9.25
N PRO A 215 9.64 10.88 -8.14
CA PRO A 215 8.85 11.30 -6.99
C PRO A 215 9.45 12.53 -6.31
N VAL A 216 8.57 13.43 -5.84
CA VAL A 216 8.95 14.65 -5.11
C VAL A 216 8.26 14.77 -3.74
N GLY A 217 7.10 14.14 -3.56
CA GLY A 217 6.40 14.11 -2.28
C GLY A 217 5.42 12.95 -2.18
N LEU A 218 5.28 12.35 -1.01
CA LEU A 218 4.36 11.25 -0.71
C LEU A 218 3.62 11.52 0.61
N ALA A 219 2.29 11.53 0.56
CA ALA A 219 1.47 11.50 1.76
C ALA A 219 0.39 10.44 1.66
N GLU A 220 0.08 9.84 2.80
CA GLU A 220 -1.02 8.91 2.95
C GLU A 220 -2.03 9.47 3.96
N PHE A 221 -3.28 9.04 3.85
CA PHE A 221 -4.31 9.35 4.83
C PHE A 221 -5.27 8.19 5.03
N TYR A 222 -5.96 8.20 6.16
CA TYR A 222 -6.93 7.17 6.49
C TYR A 222 -8.36 7.69 6.37
N TRP A 223 -9.19 6.93 5.66
CA TRP A 223 -10.58 7.30 5.35
C TRP A 223 -11.55 6.24 5.83
N GLY A 224 -12.51 6.61 6.68
CA GLY A 224 -13.51 5.72 7.27
C GLY A 224 -13.36 5.55 8.78
N ARG A 225 -14.11 4.59 9.34
CA ARG A 225 -14.13 4.31 10.78
C ARG A 225 -12.75 3.87 11.26
N GLU A 226 -12.37 4.33 12.46
CA GLU A 226 -11.10 4.00 13.12
C GLU A 226 -10.75 2.50 13.05
N ASN A 227 -9.49 2.18 12.81
CA ASN A 227 -9.03 0.79 12.77
C ASN A 227 -9.14 0.10 14.15
N ARG A 228 -8.96 -1.22 14.20
CA ARG A 228 -9.15 -1.99 15.46
C ARG A 228 -8.16 -1.62 16.57
N SER A 229 -6.95 -1.23 16.21
CA SER A 229 -5.89 -0.87 17.15
C SER A 229 -5.93 0.59 17.60
N GLY A 230 -6.86 1.40 17.09
CA GLY A 230 -6.93 2.84 17.37
C GLY A 230 -5.81 3.68 16.76
N SER A 231 -4.90 3.07 15.99
CA SER A 231 -3.72 3.73 15.42
C SER A 231 -4.00 4.49 14.13
N ARG A 232 -5.18 4.31 13.52
CA ARG A 232 -5.61 5.02 12.31
C ARG A 232 -6.99 5.61 12.51
N ARG A 233 -7.10 6.93 12.36
CA ARG A 233 -8.31 7.72 12.58
C ARG A 233 -8.75 8.38 11.28
N HIS A 234 -10.04 8.62 11.14
CA HIS A 234 -10.58 9.31 9.97
C HIS A 234 -9.88 10.66 9.77
N ASP A 235 -9.57 11.00 8.52
CA ASP A 235 -9.07 12.32 8.13
C ASP A 235 -7.69 12.67 8.70
N THR A 236 -6.88 11.66 9.06
CA THR A 236 -5.51 11.87 9.54
C THR A 236 -4.48 11.55 8.47
N PHE A 237 -3.45 12.40 8.38
CA PHE A 237 -2.28 12.13 7.55
C PHE A 237 -1.32 11.18 8.25
N ASN A 238 -0.66 10.35 7.45
CA ASN A 238 0.23 9.31 7.91
C ASN A 238 1.41 9.16 6.95
N GLY A 239 2.58 8.85 7.49
CA GLY A 239 3.66 8.27 6.71
C GLY A 239 3.39 6.80 6.40
N SER A 240 4.22 6.23 5.53
CA SER A 240 4.22 4.79 5.29
C SER A 240 4.48 3.99 6.57
N CYS A 241 3.93 2.79 6.61
CA CYS A 241 3.97 1.93 7.79
C CYS A 241 5.39 1.47 8.15
N ALA A 242 5.80 1.67 9.40
CA ALA A 242 7.16 1.33 9.84
C ALA A 242 7.47 -0.18 9.72
N GLU A 243 6.52 -1.05 10.11
CA GLU A 243 6.77 -2.49 10.17
C GLU A 243 6.77 -3.20 8.80
N LYS A 244 5.86 -2.82 7.89
CA LYS A 244 5.70 -3.52 6.60
C LYS A 244 6.32 -2.77 5.43
N CYS A 245 6.27 -1.44 5.46
CA CYS A 245 6.68 -0.61 4.33
C CYS A 245 8.15 -0.21 4.51
N GLY A 246 8.53 0.28 5.70
CA GLY A 246 9.90 0.71 6.02
C GLY A 246 10.99 -0.25 5.54
N PRO A 247 10.87 -1.58 5.78
CA PRO A 247 11.88 -2.55 5.38
C PRO A 247 12.15 -2.65 3.88
N ILE A 248 11.22 -2.26 3.01
CA ILE A 248 11.37 -2.32 1.55
C ILE A 248 11.58 -0.93 0.92
N LEU A 249 11.12 0.14 1.59
CA LEU A 249 11.13 1.49 1.03
C LEU A 249 12.53 2.04 0.78
N GLY A 250 13.53 1.64 1.59
CA GLY A 250 14.91 2.02 1.34
C GLY A 250 15.42 1.54 -0.02
N PHE A 251 15.17 0.28 -0.36
CA PHE A 251 15.48 -0.25 -1.68
C PHE A 251 14.71 0.51 -2.77
N MET A 252 13.40 0.71 -2.60
CA MET A 252 12.54 1.34 -3.62
C MET A 252 12.90 2.81 -3.91
N LEU A 253 13.39 3.56 -2.91
CA LEU A 253 13.83 4.94 -3.07
C LEU A 253 15.28 5.08 -3.55
N CYS A 254 16.04 3.98 -3.60
CA CYS A 254 17.43 3.99 -4.03
C CYS A 254 17.56 4.51 -5.48
N GLY A 255 18.50 5.43 -5.72
CA GLY A 255 18.71 6.08 -7.03
C GLY A 255 17.96 7.39 -7.23
N LEU A 256 17.07 7.78 -6.31
CA LEU A 256 16.27 9.00 -6.47
C LEU A 256 17.12 10.29 -6.46
N ASP A 257 18.20 10.31 -5.68
CA ASP A 257 19.05 11.49 -5.52
C ASP A 257 20.17 11.59 -6.55
N ASP A 258 20.52 10.49 -7.22
CA ASP A 258 21.59 10.45 -8.22
C ASP A 258 21.33 11.44 -9.38
N GLY A 259 20.07 11.57 -9.81
CA GLY A 259 19.66 12.50 -10.87
C GLY A 259 19.57 13.99 -10.44
N ARG A 260 19.85 14.33 -9.17
CA ARG A 260 20.00 15.73 -8.73
C ARG A 260 21.37 16.29 -9.09
N GLU A 261 22.40 15.45 -9.07
CA GLU A 261 23.79 15.88 -9.30
C GLU A 261 24.09 16.13 -10.79
N GLU A 262 23.43 15.43 -11.71
CA GLU A 262 23.59 15.63 -13.16
C GLU A 262 22.88 16.89 -13.71
N ARG A 263 21.85 17.41 -13.03
CA ARG A 263 21.14 18.63 -13.46
C ARG A 263 21.64 19.92 -12.79
N ALA A 264 22.53 19.77 -11.79
CA ALA A 264 23.20 20.88 -11.11
C ALA A 264 24.62 21.14 -11.66
N ARG A 265 25.06 20.35 -12.65
CA ARG A 265 26.26 20.54 -13.45
C ARG A 265 25.87 21.03 -14.84
#